data_AF-A0A974HHJ1-F1
#
_entry.id   AF-A0A974HHJ1-F1
#
_cell.length_a   1.000
_cell.length_b   1.000
_cell.length_c   1.000
_cell.angle_alpha   90.00
_cell.angle_beta   90.00
_cell.angle_gamma   90.00
#
_symmetry.space_group_name_H-M   'P 1'
#
loop_
_entity.id
_entity.type
_entity.pdbx_description
1 polymer ?
#
loop_
_entity_poly.entity_id
_entity_poly.type
_entity_poly.pdbx_seq_one_letter_code
_entity_poly.pdbx_strand_id
1 'polypeptide(L)'
;MEKTIKKYWPILKNDKYKRQERIFQGKEVTGTYPCLQCICWASVIKGNVVQHPTKRVKIHLKHYATCNTSSVVYMLKCPCGKVYVGQTVRAVKERIKEHKDDK
;
A
#
# COMPACT_ATOMS: atom_id res chain seq x y z
N MET A 1 -4.53 11.10 -23.05
CA MET A 1 -4.13 10.47 -21.77
C MET A 1 -3.24 11.39 -20.91
N GLU A 2 -2.24 12.08 -21.48
CA GLU A 2 -1.42 13.08 -20.78
C GLU A 2 -2.19 14.28 -20.21
N LYS A 3 -3.23 14.74 -20.90
CA LYS A 3 -4.00 15.93 -20.51
C LYS A 3 -4.74 15.76 -19.17
N THR A 4 -5.13 14.52 -18.85
CA THR A 4 -5.82 14.19 -17.59
C THR A 4 -4.86 14.27 -16.40
N ILE A 5 -3.64 13.74 -16.54
CA ILE A 5 -2.62 13.73 -15.48
C ILE A 5 -2.20 15.15 -15.09
N LYS A 6 -2.02 16.04 -16.07
CA LYS A 6 -1.67 17.47 -15.80
C LYS A 6 -2.78 18.22 -15.08
N LYS A 7 -4.05 17.88 -15.32
CA LYS A 7 -5.22 18.53 -14.69
C LYS A 7 -5.33 18.26 -13.19
N TYR A 8 -4.98 17.05 -12.73
CA TYR A 8 -5.07 16.67 -11.31
C TYR A 8 -3.74 16.81 -10.55
N TRP A 9 -2.64 17.14 -11.24
CA TRP A 9 -1.32 17.38 -10.65
C TRP A 9 -1.30 18.42 -9.49
N PRO A 10 -2.08 19.53 -9.53
CA PRO A 10 -2.13 20.48 -8.42
C PRO A 10 -2.83 19.92 -7.17
N ILE A 11 -3.79 19.00 -7.35
CA ILE A 11 -4.52 18.37 -6.25
C ILE A 11 -3.60 17.39 -5.51
N LEU A 12 -2.79 16.61 -6.25
CA LEU A 12 -1.78 15.71 -5.69
C LEU A 12 -0.68 16.45 -4.90
N LYS A 13 -0.41 17.73 -5.21
CA LYS A 13 0.59 18.54 -4.50
C LYS A 13 0.10 19.09 -3.17
N ASN A 14 -1.21 19.14 -2.95
CA ASN A 14 -1.82 19.78 -1.78
C ASN A 14 -2.31 18.80 -0.72
N ASP A 15 -2.13 17.49 -0.92
CA ASP A 15 -2.30 16.50 0.15
C ASP A 15 -1.19 16.68 1.19
N LYS A 16 -1.43 17.60 2.14
CA LYS A 16 -0.67 17.68 3.38
C LYS A 16 -1.05 16.47 4.24
N TYR A 17 -0.48 15.31 3.91
CA TYR A 17 -0.57 14.12 4.74
C TYR A 17 -0.06 14.49 6.14
N LYS A 18 -0.95 14.52 7.14
CA LYS A 18 -0.56 14.78 8.54
C LYS A 18 0.51 13.75 8.91
N ARG A 19 1.73 14.20 9.16
CA ARG A 19 2.83 13.34 9.60
C ARG A 19 2.45 12.78 10.96
N GLN A 20 2.16 11.48 11.00
CA GLN A 20 1.83 10.77 12.24
C GLN A 20 3.01 10.90 13.21
N GLU A 21 2.74 11.29 14.46
CA GLU A 21 3.78 11.46 15.48
C GLU A 21 4.54 10.13 15.70
N ARG A 22 5.87 10.22 15.76
CA ARG A 22 6.74 9.04 15.86
C ARG A 22 6.68 8.49 17.29
N ILE A 23 5.96 7.38 17.47
CA ILE A 23 5.86 6.66 18.76
C ILE A 23 7.21 6.01 19.14
N PHE A 24 8.06 5.70 18.15
CA PHE A 24 9.35 5.03 18.36
C PHE A 24 10.52 5.93 17.98
N GLN A 25 11.48 6.10 18.89
CA GLN A 25 12.68 6.96 18.73
C GLN A 25 13.85 6.27 17.99
N GLY A 26 13.71 4.99 17.61
CA GLY A 26 14.73 4.28 16.85
C GLY A 26 14.73 4.60 15.35
N LYS A 27 15.62 3.95 14.59
CA LYS A 27 15.70 4.12 13.13
C LYS A 27 14.33 3.87 12.49
N GLU A 28 13.96 4.74 11.55
CA GLU A 28 12.67 4.66 10.86
C GLU A 28 12.57 3.33 10.11
N VAL A 29 11.60 2.52 10.52
CA VAL A 29 11.27 1.26 9.85
C VAL A 29 10.29 1.58 8.73
N THR A 30 10.66 1.27 7.49
CA THR A 30 9.84 1.54 6.30
C THR A 30 9.45 0.25 5.61
N GLY A 31 8.28 0.22 5.00
CA GLY A 31 7.75 -0.97 4.34
C GLY A 31 6.45 -1.48 4.96
N THR A 32 6.04 -2.63 4.47
CA THR A 32 4.75 -3.24 4.81
C THR A 32 4.98 -4.40 5.78
N TYR A 33 4.38 -4.33 6.98
CA TYR A 33 4.64 -5.26 8.09
C TYR A 33 3.40 -5.99 8.63
N PRO A 34 3.58 -7.22 9.15
CA PRO A 34 2.48 -8.03 9.67
C PRO A 34 1.74 -7.33 10.78
N CYS A 35 0.42 -7.47 10.76
CA CYS A 35 -0.38 -7.41 11.96
C CYS A 35 -0.41 -8.82 12.57
N LEU A 36 -0.34 -8.90 13.90
CA LEU A 36 -0.26 -10.19 14.61
C LEU A 36 -1.55 -11.02 14.49
N GLN A 37 -2.70 -10.39 14.21
CA GLN A 37 -4.02 -11.04 14.31
C GLN A 37 -4.95 -10.86 13.08
N CYS A 38 -4.49 -10.37 11.91
CA CYS A 38 -5.37 -10.25 10.73
C CYS A 38 -5.08 -11.29 9.62
N ILE A 39 -6.16 -11.92 9.17
CA ILE A 39 -6.19 -12.95 8.12
C ILE A 39 -5.86 -12.38 6.72
N CYS A 40 -5.95 -11.06 6.59
CA CYS A 40 -5.70 -10.29 5.37
C CYS A 40 -4.24 -10.38 4.89
N TRP A 41 -3.32 -10.84 5.74
CA TRP A 41 -1.87 -10.74 5.54
C TRP A 41 -1.26 -11.76 4.57
N ALA A 42 -1.93 -12.89 4.31
CA ALA A 42 -1.39 -13.94 3.45
C ALA A 42 -1.07 -13.43 2.03
N SER A 43 -1.96 -12.61 1.47
CA SER A 43 -1.88 -12.14 0.08
C SER A 43 -1.07 -10.85 -0.08
N VAL A 44 -0.80 -10.09 0.99
CA VAL A 44 -0.10 -8.80 0.91
C VAL A 44 1.40 -9.00 0.76
N ILE A 45 2.02 -8.19 -0.11
CA ILE A 45 3.48 -8.14 -0.27
C ILE A 45 4.10 -7.39 0.91
N LYS A 46 5.14 -7.99 1.50
CA LYS A 46 5.75 -7.57 2.77
C LYS A 46 7.19 -7.12 2.53
N GLY A 47 7.68 -6.25 3.41
CA GLY A 47 9.05 -5.74 3.36
C GLY A 47 9.13 -4.28 2.89
N ASN A 48 10.36 -3.77 2.80
CA ASN A 48 10.68 -2.39 2.44
C ASN A 48 10.95 -2.18 0.94
N VAL A 49 10.97 -3.25 0.16
CA VAL A 49 11.19 -3.22 -1.29
C VAL A 49 10.14 -4.09 -1.98
N VAL A 50 9.51 -3.54 -3.00
CA VAL A 50 8.62 -4.29 -3.91
C VAL A 50 9.19 -4.27 -5.31
N GLN A 51 9.02 -5.36 -6.04
CA GLN A 51 9.47 -5.44 -7.43
C GLN A 51 8.34 -5.02 -8.37
N HIS A 52 8.65 -4.14 -9.32
CA HIS A 52 7.71 -3.76 -10.36
C HIS A 52 7.31 -5.02 -11.16
N PRO A 53 6.01 -5.33 -11.31
CA PRO A 53 5.54 -6.58 -11.91
C PRO A 53 6.12 -6.87 -13.31
N THR A 54 6.16 -5.86 -14.18
CA THR A 54 6.63 -6.00 -15.57
C THR A 54 8.12 -5.69 -15.74
N LYS A 55 8.55 -4.52 -15.23
CA LYS A 55 9.89 -3.97 -15.49
C LYS A 55 10.99 -4.55 -14.61
N ARG A 56 10.64 -5.38 -13.61
CA ARG A 56 11.57 -5.98 -12.63
C ARG A 56 12.41 -4.98 -11.81
N VAL A 57 12.10 -3.69 -11.87
CA VAL A 57 12.75 -2.62 -11.10
C VAL A 57 12.36 -2.72 -9.62
N LYS A 58 13.33 -2.52 -8.73
CA LYS A 58 13.09 -2.46 -7.28
C LYS A 58 12.53 -1.09 -6.89
N ILE A 59 11.42 -1.08 -6.18
CA ILE A 59 10.75 0.13 -5.66
C ILE A 59 10.90 0.10 -4.14
N HIS A 60 11.62 1.08 -3.59
CA HIS A 60 11.80 1.23 -2.14
C HIS A 60 10.60 1.96 -1.54
N LEU A 61 9.95 1.33 -0.57
CA LEU A 61 8.84 1.90 0.18
C LEU A 61 9.40 2.89 1.21
N LYS A 62 8.79 4.08 1.29
CA LYS A 62 9.25 5.17 2.15
C LYS A 62 8.49 5.30 3.47
N HIS A 63 7.40 4.55 3.61
CA HIS A 63 6.49 4.68 4.74
C HIS A 63 6.30 3.32 5.42
N TYR A 64 6.05 3.36 6.72
CA TYR A 64 5.58 2.21 7.48
C TYR A 64 4.08 2.00 7.19
N ALA A 65 3.72 0.79 6.76
CA ALA A 65 2.34 0.44 6.49
C ALA A 65 1.97 -0.90 7.11
N THR A 66 0.74 -0.99 7.61
CA THR A 66 0.11 -2.21 8.11
C THR A 66 -1.28 -2.34 7.48
N CYS A 67 -2.02 -3.39 7.84
CA CYS A 67 -3.39 -3.59 7.37
C CYS A 67 -4.37 -2.49 7.80
N ASN A 68 -4.02 -1.70 8.83
CA ASN A 68 -4.82 -0.59 9.35
C ASN A 68 -4.52 0.74 8.65
N THR A 69 -3.46 0.81 7.83
CA THR A 69 -3.10 2.03 7.12
C THR A 69 -4.16 2.34 6.06
N SER A 70 -4.59 3.60 6.01
CA SER A 70 -5.55 4.16 5.07
C SER A 70 -4.83 5.02 4.03
N SER A 71 -5.50 5.37 2.93
CA SER A 71 -4.94 6.25 1.86
C SER A 71 -3.63 5.73 1.26
N VAL A 72 -3.62 4.46 0.84
CA VAL A 72 -2.44 3.80 0.28
C VAL A 72 -2.71 3.11 -1.05
N VAL A 73 -1.64 2.95 -1.81
CA VAL A 73 -1.56 2.01 -2.93
C VAL A 73 -0.92 0.72 -2.41
N TYR A 74 -1.55 -0.44 -2.67
CA TYR A 74 -1.12 -1.74 -2.18
C TYR A 74 -1.02 -2.78 -3.30
N MET A 75 -0.21 -3.82 -3.05
CA MET A 75 0.00 -4.94 -3.97
C MET A 75 -0.39 -6.26 -3.30
N LEU A 76 -1.18 -7.08 -4.01
CA LEU A 76 -1.57 -8.42 -3.59
C LEU A 76 -1.01 -9.47 -4.56
N LYS A 77 -0.50 -10.57 -4.00
CA LYS A 77 -0.08 -11.75 -4.75
C LYS A 77 -1.27 -12.68 -4.97
N CYS A 78 -1.53 -13.03 -6.23
CA CYS A 78 -2.38 -14.17 -6.59
C CYS A 78 -1.55 -15.47 -6.52
N PRO A 79 -2.10 -16.58 -6.02
CA PRO A 79 -1.48 -17.91 -6.14
C PRO A 79 -1.14 -18.27 -7.60
N CYS A 80 -1.90 -17.73 -8.56
CA CYS A 80 -1.70 -17.88 -10.00
C CYS A 80 -0.48 -17.14 -10.58
N GLY A 81 0.39 -16.56 -9.74
CA GLY A 81 1.58 -15.82 -10.17
C GLY A 81 1.30 -14.40 -10.67
N LYS A 82 0.03 -13.98 -10.75
CA LYS A 82 -0.36 -12.60 -11.07
C LYS A 82 -0.30 -11.69 -9.83
N VAL A 83 -0.20 -10.39 -10.07
CA VAL A 83 -0.19 -9.37 -9.01
C VAL A 83 -1.31 -8.39 -9.26
N TYR A 84 -2.10 -8.11 -8.22
CA TYR A 84 -3.11 -7.06 -8.22
C TYR A 84 -2.53 -5.80 -7.56
N VAL A 85 -2.78 -4.64 -8.17
CA VAL A 85 -2.40 -3.34 -7.63
C VAL A 85 -3.67 -2.53 -7.43
N GLY A 86 -3.93 -2.14 -6.18
CA GLY A 86 -5.12 -1.39 -5.80
C GLY A 86 -4.76 -0.10 -5.08
N GLN A 87 -5.67 0.86 -5.12
CA GLN A 87 -5.60 2.08 -4.32
C GLN A 87 -6.83 2.18 -3.41
N THR A 88 -6.65 2.68 -2.20
CA THR A 88 -7.77 2.85 -1.28
C THR A 88 -7.58 4.03 -0.35
N VAL A 89 -8.66 4.76 -0.10
CA VAL A 89 -8.73 5.77 0.97
C VAL A 89 -9.05 5.10 2.32
N ARG A 90 -9.78 3.99 2.31
CA ARG A 90 -10.10 3.19 3.52
C ARG A 90 -8.95 2.29 3.94
N ALA A 91 -9.04 1.72 5.14
CA ALA A 91 -8.03 0.79 5.65
C ALA A 91 -7.88 -0.42 4.71
N VAL A 92 -6.63 -0.84 4.45
CA VAL A 92 -6.33 -1.95 3.53
C VAL A 92 -7.07 -3.23 3.92
N LYS A 93 -7.20 -3.53 5.21
CA LYS A 93 -7.92 -4.72 5.70
C LYS A 93 -9.38 -4.77 5.23
N GLU A 94 -10.06 -3.64 5.21
CA GLU A 94 -11.48 -3.55 4.81
C GLU A 94 -11.61 -3.86 3.32
N ARG A 95 -10.71 -3.28 2.51
CA ARG A 95 -10.68 -3.55 1.07
C ARG A 95 -10.34 -4.97 0.72
N ILE A 96 -9.38 -5.57 1.43
CA ILE A 96 -9.03 -6.98 1.20
C ILE A 96 -10.21 -7.87 1.57
N LYS A 97 -10.93 -7.56 2.65
CA LYS A 97 -12.13 -8.30 3.05
C LYS A 97 -13.21 -8.23 1.96
N GLU A 98 -13.52 -7.03 1.47
CA GLU A 98 -14.47 -6.83 0.35
C GLU A 98 -14.09 -7.59 -0.93
N HIS A 99 -12.79 -7.75 -1.20
CA HIS A 99 -12.32 -8.49 -2.37
C HIS A 99 -12.27 -10.02 -2.18
N LYS A 100 -12.31 -10.51 -0.94
CA LYS A 100 -12.21 -11.94 -0.62
C LYS A 100 -13.53 -12.57 -0.22
N ASP A 101 -14.42 -11.79 0.41
CA ASP A 101 -15.80 -12.20 0.64
C ASP A 101 -16.57 -12.04 -0.67
N ASP A 102 -16.56 -13.07 -1.51
CA ASP A 102 -17.72 -13.35 -2.38
C ASP A 102 -18.89 -13.67 -1.44
N LYS A 103 -20.02 -12.97 -1.61
CA LYS A 103 -21.24 -13.17 -0.82
C LYS A 103 -21.62 -14.64 -0.63
#